data_AF-A0A2D6ETV9-F1
#
_entry.id   AF-A0A2D6ETV9-F1
#
_cell.length_a   1.000
_cell.length_b   1.000
_cell.length_c   1.000
_cell.angle_alpha   90.00
_cell.angle_beta   90.00
_cell.angle_gamma   90.00
#
_symmetry.space_group_name_H-M   'P 1'
#
loop_
_entity.id
_entity.type
_entity.pdbx_description
1 polymer ?
#
loop_
_entity_poly.entity_id
_entity_poly.type
_entity_poly.pdbx_seq_one_letter_code
_entity_poly.pdbx_strand_id
1 'polypeptide(L)'
;MADIEKLQKRLLRYTATLLERNGISYWLESGTLLGLIREKNLPPWHHNIDIGIDEKYLGRFLALRKKILPLHKLREVRNHSGREWIDSDITRVKVYKVWENNNNAVLKIIISIKFKHGHTYRWVDRRSCKSVSSHFFDRLDKINFFDKDYPIPSDAENYLRQRYGNWKIHKYPWFARIEDLSIIDDDIIKTIPHKKILRPKTKKRIKLHDHYLDRMKRMLFDSLDIFEKYSIKYWIDDGTLLGIIRDGDLIPWDHDVDVGISGESASKIISIWYKFFPKYIIRKRPKNNIWLPGKTRSIIIETPWEKLLKINFHIDLFVKYKADRFYRWIDSGALKHIDRKFYDNLDSITWEGRKISIPSHVEEYLSIRYGNWRIPDRNFDPSLDDGTIAEKGF
;
A
#
# COMPACT_ATOMS: atom_id res chain seq x y z
N MET A 1 -26.97 -2.89 9.13
CA MET A 1 -26.05 -2.00 9.87
C MET A 1 -26.06 -2.30 11.37
N ALA A 2 -27.23 -2.46 12.02
CA ALA A 2 -27.33 -2.79 13.45
C ALA A 2 -26.54 -4.05 13.90
N ASP A 3 -26.50 -5.11 13.08
CA ASP A 3 -25.75 -6.33 13.42
C ASP A 3 -24.23 -6.13 13.45
N ILE A 4 -23.69 -5.28 12.58
CA ILE A 4 -22.24 -5.03 12.50
C ILE A 4 -21.79 -4.23 13.74
N GLU A 5 -22.54 -3.20 14.12
CA GLU A 5 -22.23 -2.40 15.31
C GLU A 5 -22.25 -3.26 16.58
N LYS A 6 -23.24 -4.13 16.73
CA LYS A 6 -23.33 -5.08 17.85
C LYS A 6 -22.13 -6.04 17.88
N LEU A 7 -21.70 -6.53 16.72
CA LEU A 7 -20.51 -7.37 16.59
C LEU A 7 -19.23 -6.60 16.94
N GLN A 8 -19.10 -5.33 16.53
CA GLN A 8 -17.96 -4.48 16.89
C GLN A 8 -17.86 -4.28 18.41
N LYS A 9 -18.97 -3.91 19.06
CA LYS A 9 -19.04 -3.73 20.51
C LYS A 9 -18.61 -4.99 21.27
N ARG A 10 -19.12 -6.16 20.85
CA ARG A 10 -18.75 -7.47 21.42
C ARG A 10 -17.28 -7.80 21.20
N LEU A 11 -16.77 -7.56 19.99
CA LEU A 11 -15.38 -7.84 19.64
C LEU A 11 -14.41 -6.95 20.42
N LEU A 12 -14.76 -5.67 20.63
CA LEU A 12 -13.99 -4.74 21.45
C LEU A 12 -13.91 -5.22 22.90
N ARG A 13 -15.06 -5.52 23.51
CA ARG A 13 -15.14 -6.02 24.89
C ARG A 13 -14.35 -7.32 25.08
N TYR A 14 -14.50 -8.26 24.15
CA TYR A 14 -13.75 -9.53 24.17
C TYR A 14 -12.25 -9.30 24.10
N THR A 15 -11.80 -8.46 23.16
CA THR A 15 -10.37 -8.15 22.96
C THR A 15 -9.77 -7.49 24.19
N ALA A 16 -10.43 -6.46 24.72
CA ALA A 16 -10.04 -5.79 25.95
C ALA A 16 -9.88 -6.76 27.12
N THR A 17 -10.90 -7.59 27.36
CA THR A 17 -10.88 -8.61 28.43
C THR A 17 -9.74 -9.59 28.25
N LEU A 18 -9.44 -9.99 27.02
CA LEU A 18 -8.31 -10.89 26.72
C LEU A 18 -6.96 -10.23 27.03
N LEU A 19 -6.77 -8.96 26.67
CA LEU A 19 -5.53 -8.22 26.95
C LEU A 19 -5.33 -8.04 28.46
N GLU A 20 -6.38 -7.61 29.18
CA GLU A 20 -6.38 -7.44 30.64
C GLU A 20 -6.03 -8.73 31.37
N ARG A 21 -6.68 -9.85 31.03
CA ARG A 21 -6.44 -11.17 31.65
C ARG A 21 -5.03 -11.70 31.44
N ASN A 22 -4.32 -11.20 30.43
CA ASN A 22 -2.92 -11.56 30.17
C ASN A 22 -1.95 -10.42 30.55
N GLY A 23 -2.42 -9.42 31.31
CA GLY A 23 -1.59 -8.32 31.82
C GLY A 23 -0.95 -7.47 30.72
N ILE A 24 -1.61 -7.35 29.55
CA ILE A 24 -1.15 -6.53 28.44
C ILE A 24 -1.82 -5.17 28.57
N SER A 25 -1.05 -4.15 28.93
CA SER A 25 -1.55 -2.77 28.90
C SER A 25 -1.81 -2.33 27.46
N TYR A 26 -2.91 -1.63 27.25
CA TYR A 26 -3.38 -1.20 25.94
C TYR A 26 -4.13 0.12 26.06
N TRP A 27 -4.44 0.73 24.92
CA TRP A 27 -5.35 1.87 24.83
C TRP A 27 -6.12 1.84 23.52
N LEU A 28 -7.29 2.47 23.49
CA LEU A 28 -8.01 2.68 22.23
C LEU A 28 -7.31 3.78 21.43
N GLU A 29 -7.15 3.58 20.12
CA GLU A 29 -6.50 4.58 19.27
C GLU A 29 -7.21 4.76 17.93
N SER A 30 -6.63 5.62 17.10
CA SER A 30 -7.00 5.82 15.70
C SER A 30 -8.52 5.96 15.46
N GLY A 31 -9.13 5.16 14.56
CA GLY A 31 -10.54 5.30 14.20
C GLY A 31 -11.49 4.95 15.35
N THR A 32 -11.10 4.02 16.22
CA THR A 32 -11.87 3.66 17.41
C THR A 32 -11.93 4.80 18.41
N LEU A 33 -10.78 5.38 18.78
CA LEU A 33 -10.74 6.52 19.69
C LEU A 33 -11.47 7.74 19.10
N LEU A 34 -11.22 8.06 17.82
CA LEU A 34 -11.85 9.21 17.16
C LEU A 34 -13.37 9.11 17.18
N GLY A 35 -13.94 7.93 16.85
CA GLY A 35 -15.38 7.70 16.92
C GLY A 35 -15.93 7.88 18.34
N LEU A 36 -15.30 7.25 19.33
CA LEU A 36 -15.79 7.31 20.70
C LEU A 36 -15.74 8.73 21.29
N ILE A 37 -14.71 9.52 20.97
CA ILE A 37 -14.61 10.90 21.47
C ILE A 37 -15.57 11.83 20.73
N ARG A 38 -15.62 11.76 19.39
CA ARG A 38 -16.39 12.67 18.54
C ARG A 38 -17.87 12.34 18.44
N GLU A 39 -18.19 11.06 18.26
CA GLU A 39 -19.55 10.59 17.94
C GLU A 39 -20.21 9.84 19.10
N LYS A 40 -19.47 9.61 20.21
CA LYS A 40 -19.92 8.82 21.35
C LYS A 40 -20.35 7.39 20.98
N ASN A 41 -19.89 6.91 19.82
CA ASN A 41 -20.14 5.55 19.35
C ASN A 41 -18.99 5.07 18.44
N LEU A 42 -19.00 3.79 18.07
CA LEU A 42 -18.06 3.28 17.06
C LEU A 42 -18.50 3.77 15.67
N PRO A 43 -17.57 4.29 14.83
CA PRO A 43 -17.96 4.92 13.58
C PRO A 43 -18.53 3.89 12.59
N PRO A 44 -19.69 4.13 11.95
CA PRO A 44 -20.30 3.16 11.04
C PRO A 44 -19.49 2.93 9.76
N TRP A 45 -18.69 3.91 9.34
CA TRP A 45 -17.74 3.79 8.22
C TRP A 45 -16.42 3.10 8.61
N HIS A 46 -16.20 2.85 9.90
CA HIS A 46 -14.96 2.28 10.43
C HIS A 46 -15.22 0.91 11.06
N HIS A 47 -15.08 -0.14 10.26
CA HIS A 47 -15.33 -1.52 10.70
C HIS A 47 -14.18 -2.15 11.50
N ASN A 48 -13.05 -1.47 11.65
CA ASN A 48 -11.93 -1.99 12.44
C ASN A 48 -12.03 -1.54 13.90
N ILE A 49 -11.41 -2.31 14.78
CA ILE A 49 -11.14 -1.94 16.17
C ILE A 49 -9.65 -1.67 16.25
N ASP A 50 -9.28 -0.44 16.57
CA ASP A 50 -7.89 0.00 16.67
C ASP A 50 -7.48 0.10 18.13
N ILE A 51 -6.44 -0.65 18.48
CA ILE A 51 -5.86 -0.69 19.82
C ILE A 51 -4.36 -0.46 19.71
N GLY A 52 -3.81 0.36 20.58
CA GLY A 52 -2.38 0.52 20.76
C GLY A 52 -1.88 -0.34 21.91
N ILE A 53 -0.68 -0.90 21.74
CA ILE A 53 0.09 -1.48 22.84
C ILE A 53 1.52 -0.94 22.79
N ASP A 54 2.12 -0.86 23.97
CA ASP A 54 3.56 -0.65 24.10
C ASP A 54 4.32 -1.88 23.58
N GLU A 55 5.45 -1.65 22.91
CA GLU A 55 6.30 -2.69 22.33
C GLU A 55 6.60 -3.83 23.32
N LYS A 56 6.72 -3.53 24.63
CA LYS A 56 7.20 -4.51 25.61
C LYS A 56 6.21 -5.65 25.78
N TYR A 57 4.97 -5.42 25.36
CA TYR A 57 3.90 -6.42 25.36
C TYR A 57 3.76 -7.18 24.04
N LEU A 58 4.49 -6.83 22.98
CA LEU A 58 4.41 -7.47 21.68
C LEU A 58 4.67 -8.99 21.79
N GLY A 59 5.75 -9.39 22.46
CA GLY A 59 6.07 -10.81 22.64
C GLY A 59 4.95 -11.56 23.37
N ARG A 60 4.40 -10.96 24.43
CA ARG A 60 3.28 -11.54 25.19
C ARG A 60 2.01 -11.63 24.36
N PHE A 61 1.71 -10.60 23.57
CA PHE A 61 0.56 -10.59 22.66
C PHE A 61 0.69 -11.67 21.58
N LEU A 62 1.86 -11.82 20.95
CA LEU A 62 2.10 -12.86 19.95
C LEU A 62 1.99 -14.28 20.55
N ALA A 63 2.36 -14.46 21.81
CA ALA A 63 2.18 -15.74 22.51
C ALA A 63 0.70 -16.12 22.69
N LEU A 64 -0.24 -15.15 22.68
CA LEU A 64 -1.67 -15.41 22.72
C LEU A 64 -2.18 -16.10 21.45
N ARG A 65 -1.39 -16.15 20.37
CA ARG A 65 -1.74 -16.86 19.13
C ARG A 65 -2.22 -18.28 19.43
N LYS A 66 -1.52 -19.04 20.27
CA LYS A 66 -1.91 -20.41 20.63
C LYS A 66 -3.24 -20.48 21.38
N LYS A 67 -3.57 -19.46 22.19
CA LYS A 67 -4.83 -19.37 22.96
C LYS A 67 -6.02 -18.87 22.14
N ILE A 68 -5.76 -18.09 21.09
CA ILE A 68 -6.75 -17.44 20.22
C ILE A 68 -7.25 -18.39 19.09
N LEU A 69 -6.55 -19.50 18.83
CA LEU A 69 -6.72 -20.33 17.62
C LEU A 69 -7.62 -21.57 17.83
N PRO A 70 -8.93 -21.39 17.65
CA PRO A 70 -9.60 -22.11 16.56
C PRO A 70 -10.27 -21.19 15.52
N LEU A 71 -10.73 -20.00 15.91
CA LEU A 71 -11.63 -19.18 15.07
C LEU A 71 -11.00 -17.90 14.51
N HIS A 72 -9.83 -17.49 15.00
CA HIS A 72 -9.14 -16.27 14.56
C HIS A 72 -7.72 -16.55 14.06
N LYS A 73 -7.25 -15.72 13.11
CA LYS A 73 -5.86 -15.69 12.67
C LYS A 73 -5.22 -14.35 13.00
N LEU A 74 -3.93 -14.40 13.35
CA LEU A 74 -3.08 -13.24 13.50
C LEU A 74 -2.21 -13.07 12.26
N ARG A 75 -2.12 -11.84 11.76
CA ARG A 75 -1.23 -11.46 10.65
C ARG A 75 -0.39 -10.26 11.06
N GLU A 76 0.92 -10.47 11.09
CA GLU A 76 1.90 -9.40 11.26
C GLU A 76 1.94 -8.50 10.03
N VAL A 77 2.07 -7.20 10.28
CA VAL A 77 2.35 -6.17 9.28
C VAL A 77 3.80 -5.75 9.47
N ARG A 78 4.60 -5.91 8.41
CA ARG A 78 6.03 -5.62 8.46
C ARG A 78 6.30 -4.13 8.28
N ASN A 79 7.45 -3.70 8.79
CA ASN A 79 8.00 -2.36 8.59
C ASN A 79 8.49 -2.22 7.14
N HIS A 80 7.92 -1.26 6.41
CA HIS A 80 8.31 -0.90 5.05
C HIS A 80 8.68 0.59 4.93
N SER A 81 9.09 1.25 6.03
CA SER A 81 9.59 2.63 5.97
C SER A 81 10.93 2.73 5.24
N GLY A 82 11.74 1.67 5.27
CA GLY A 82 13.11 1.77 4.79
C GLY A 82 14.00 2.63 5.69
N ARG A 83 13.56 2.90 6.94
CA ARG A 83 14.24 3.75 7.94
C ARG A 83 14.41 3.05 9.26
N GLU A 84 15.51 3.34 9.95
CA GLU A 84 15.77 2.96 11.35
C GLU A 84 14.95 3.83 12.33
N TRP A 85 13.63 3.79 12.20
CA TRP A 85 12.71 4.60 13.01
C TRP A 85 12.19 3.90 14.28
N ILE A 86 12.06 2.58 14.19
CA ILE A 86 11.58 1.72 15.28
C ILE A 86 12.46 0.47 15.38
N ASP A 87 12.58 -0.06 16.60
CA ASP A 87 13.42 -1.21 16.91
C ASP A 87 12.69 -2.55 16.67
N SER A 88 11.89 -2.63 15.60
CA SER A 88 11.17 -3.85 15.23
C SER A 88 10.79 -3.88 13.76
N ASP A 89 10.73 -5.10 13.22
CA ASP A 89 10.14 -5.37 11.92
C ASP A 89 8.61 -5.44 11.97
N ILE A 90 7.99 -5.59 13.15
CA ILE A 90 6.54 -5.72 13.30
C ILE A 90 5.96 -4.37 13.71
N THR A 91 5.15 -3.78 12.84
CA THR A 91 4.52 -2.47 13.07
C THR A 91 3.12 -2.61 13.66
N ARG A 92 2.40 -3.64 13.21
CA ARG A 92 1.03 -3.94 13.63
C ARG A 92 0.75 -5.42 13.55
N VAL A 93 -0.27 -5.85 14.28
CA VAL A 93 -0.84 -7.18 14.14
C VAL A 93 -2.33 -7.05 13.86
N LYS A 94 -2.79 -7.72 12.80
CA LYS A 94 -4.20 -7.79 12.42
C LYS A 94 -4.79 -9.10 12.89
N VAL A 95 -5.94 -9.05 13.55
CA VAL A 95 -6.71 -10.22 13.98
C VAL A 95 -8.05 -10.21 13.26
N TYR A 96 -8.39 -11.33 12.63
CA TYR A 96 -9.63 -11.53 11.89
C TYR A 96 -9.98 -13.02 11.85
N LYS A 97 -11.20 -13.37 11.44
CA LYS A 97 -11.67 -14.76 11.48
C LYS A 97 -10.88 -15.65 10.50
N VAL A 98 -10.69 -16.92 10.84
CA VAL A 98 -9.86 -17.85 10.04
C VAL A 98 -10.38 -18.03 8.62
N TRP A 99 -11.71 -18.05 8.42
CA TRP A 99 -12.35 -18.17 7.11
C TRP A 99 -12.41 -16.87 6.30
N GLU A 100 -12.07 -15.72 6.90
CA GLU A 100 -12.04 -14.43 6.18
C GLU A 100 -10.65 -14.13 5.63
N ASN A 101 -10.52 -13.44 4.50
CA ASN A 101 -9.22 -12.95 4.05
C ASN A 101 -8.96 -11.52 4.55
N ASN A 102 -7.69 -11.13 4.74
CA ASN A 102 -7.29 -9.79 5.16
C ASN A 102 -7.88 -8.66 4.28
N ASN A 103 -8.15 -8.94 3.00
CA ASN A 103 -8.70 -7.94 2.10
C ASN A 103 -10.22 -7.77 2.25
N ASN A 104 -10.94 -8.80 2.69
CA ASN A 104 -12.41 -8.85 2.68
C ASN A 104 -13.03 -9.16 4.05
N ALA A 105 -12.24 -9.29 5.11
CA ALA A 105 -12.76 -9.55 6.45
C ALA A 105 -13.68 -8.40 6.89
N VAL A 106 -14.86 -8.78 7.39
CA VAL A 106 -15.94 -7.86 7.75
C VAL A 106 -15.53 -7.00 8.94
N LEU A 107 -14.85 -7.60 9.93
CA LEU A 107 -14.32 -6.93 11.11
C LEU A 107 -12.86 -7.34 11.33
N LYS A 108 -12.04 -6.38 11.74
CA LYS A 108 -10.63 -6.62 12.09
C LYS A 108 -10.30 -5.92 13.39
N ILE A 109 -9.50 -6.57 14.22
CA ILE A 109 -8.78 -5.89 15.29
C ILE A 109 -7.40 -5.54 14.73
N ILE A 110 -7.03 -4.28 14.85
CA ILE A 110 -5.73 -3.75 14.47
C ILE A 110 -5.02 -3.37 15.76
N ILE A 111 -4.02 -4.17 16.12
CA ILE A 111 -3.10 -3.85 17.21
C ILE A 111 -1.92 -3.10 16.63
N SER A 112 -1.80 -1.81 16.92
CA SER A 112 -0.63 -1.00 16.55
C SER A 112 0.41 -1.06 17.65
N ILE A 113 1.67 -1.32 17.28
CA ILE A 113 2.78 -1.40 18.22
C ILE A 113 3.44 -0.04 18.32
N LYS A 114 3.66 0.44 19.54
CA LYS A 114 4.17 1.78 19.83
C LYS A 114 5.47 1.67 20.62
N PHE A 115 6.49 2.38 20.18
CA PHE A 115 7.85 2.31 20.70
C PHE A 115 8.17 3.60 21.44
N LYS A 116 8.40 3.53 22.76
CA LYS A 116 8.79 4.71 23.53
C LYS A 116 10.25 5.05 23.25
N HIS A 117 10.52 6.29 22.86
CA HIS A 117 11.86 6.80 22.61
C HIS A 117 11.99 8.22 23.15
N GLY A 118 12.69 8.36 24.29
CA GLY A 118 12.75 9.63 25.03
C GLY A 118 11.36 10.14 25.39
N HIS A 119 11.06 11.38 24.99
CA HIS A 119 9.77 12.05 25.22
C HIS A 119 8.73 11.80 24.12
N THR A 120 8.90 10.77 23.30
CA THR A 120 7.99 10.46 22.19
C THR A 120 7.62 8.98 22.16
N TYR A 121 6.41 8.68 21.67
CA TYR A 121 6.11 7.35 21.15
C TYR A 121 6.19 7.38 19.63
N ARG A 122 6.92 6.43 19.07
CA ARG A 122 7.15 6.26 17.63
C ARG A 122 6.42 5.02 17.11
N TRP A 123 5.98 5.06 15.87
CA TRP A 123 5.49 3.89 15.14
C TRP A 123 5.62 4.08 13.64
N VAL A 124 5.42 3.01 12.88
CA VAL A 124 5.38 3.05 11.42
C VAL A 124 4.00 2.61 10.92
N ASP A 125 3.37 3.43 10.09
CA ASP A 125 2.16 3.09 9.36
C ASP A 125 2.52 2.58 7.96
N ARG A 126 2.88 1.30 7.90
CA ARG A 126 3.37 0.61 6.70
C ARG A 126 4.70 1.20 6.21
N ARG A 127 4.71 2.46 5.75
CA ARG A 127 5.90 3.22 5.35
C ARG A 127 6.10 4.45 6.21
N SER A 128 5.04 5.22 6.44
CA SER A 128 5.12 6.49 7.14
C SER A 128 5.57 6.31 8.59
N CYS A 129 6.76 6.80 8.91
CA CYS A 129 7.27 7.04 10.24
C CYS A 129 6.43 8.13 10.92
N LYS A 130 6.00 7.83 12.14
CA LYS A 130 5.13 8.71 12.92
C LYS A 130 5.60 8.84 14.35
N SER A 131 5.31 9.97 14.98
CA SER A 131 5.50 10.19 16.41
C SER A 131 4.48 11.13 17.01
N VAL A 132 4.27 10.97 18.31
CA VAL A 132 3.59 11.93 19.19
C VAL A 132 4.34 12.01 20.52
N SER A 133 4.04 13.01 21.33
CA SER A 133 4.65 13.12 22.66
C SER A 133 4.27 11.94 23.57
N SER A 134 5.19 11.51 24.44
CA SER A 134 4.96 10.34 25.29
C SER A 134 3.98 10.58 26.43
N HIS A 135 3.79 11.84 26.83
CA HIS A 135 2.93 12.18 27.97
C HIS A 135 1.49 11.66 27.81
N PHE A 136 0.99 11.54 26.56
CA PHE A 136 -0.32 10.96 26.25
C PHE A 136 -0.49 9.50 26.67
N PHE A 137 0.60 8.77 26.88
CA PHE A 137 0.59 7.34 27.22
C PHE A 137 1.31 7.01 28.53
N ASP A 138 2.07 7.97 29.10
CA ASP A 138 2.69 7.83 30.41
C ASP A 138 1.64 7.66 31.52
N ARG A 139 0.46 8.26 31.32
CA ARG A 139 -0.78 7.96 32.04
C ARG A 139 -1.90 7.73 31.01
N LEU A 140 -2.81 6.81 31.31
CA LEU A 140 -4.00 6.59 30.51
C LEU A 140 -5.23 7.08 31.27
N ASP A 141 -6.08 7.84 30.59
CA ASP A 141 -7.42 8.16 31.08
C ASP A 141 -8.37 7.00 30.72
N LYS A 142 -9.64 7.09 31.15
CA LYS A 142 -10.65 6.06 30.87
C LYS A 142 -11.87 6.68 30.19
N ILE A 143 -12.46 5.92 29.27
CA ILE A 143 -13.79 6.21 28.72
C ILE A 143 -14.73 5.05 29.00
N ASN A 144 -15.90 5.34 29.53
CA ASN A 144 -16.96 4.36 29.67
C ASN A 144 -17.69 4.19 28.34
N PHE A 145 -17.78 2.94 27.87
CA PHE A 145 -18.53 2.60 26.67
C PHE A 145 -19.07 1.17 26.79
N PHE A 146 -20.35 0.94 26.49
CA PHE A 146 -20.93 -0.41 26.49
C PHE A 146 -20.65 -1.19 27.80
N ASP A 147 -20.93 -0.54 28.93
CA ASP A 147 -20.81 -1.06 30.30
C ASP A 147 -19.40 -1.52 30.69
N LYS A 148 -18.37 -0.89 30.11
CA LYS A 148 -16.97 -1.15 30.44
C LYS A 148 -16.14 0.13 30.29
N ASP A 149 -15.20 0.30 31.18
CA ASP A 149 -14.17 1.34 31.05
C ASP A 149 -13.04 0.84 30.15
N TYR A 150 -12.67 1.65 29.17
CA TYR A 150 -11.53 1.40 28.30
C TYR A 150 -10.44 2.44 28.52
N PRO A 151 -9.17 2.02 28.59
CA PRO A 151 -8.04 2.94 28.60
C PRO A 151 -7.95 3.71 27.29
N ILE A 152 -7.71 5.01 27.39
CA ILE A 152 -7.48 5.93 26.27
C ILE A 152 -6.24 6.78 26.57
N PRO A 153 -5.62 7.38 25.53
CA PRO A 153 -4.55 8.34 25.76
C PRO A 153 -5.03 9.45 26.70
N SER A 154 -4.21 9.86 27.66
CA SER A 154 -4.56 11.01 28.51
C SER A 154 -4.76 12.24 27.65
N ASP A 155 -5.67 13.14 28.02
CA ASP A 155 -5.95 14.34 27.20
C ASP A 155 -6.25 13.98 25.73
N ALA A 156 -7.23 13.09 25.56
CA ALA A 156 -7.56 12.50 24.26
C ALA A 156 -7.91 13.56 23.19
N GLU A 157 -8.49 14.71 23.56
CA GLU A 157 -8.79 15.78 22.61
C GLU A 157 -7.53 16.40 22.00
N ASN A 158 -6.48 16.64 22.80
CA ASN A 158 -5.21 17.15 22.29
C ASN A 158 -4.41 16.07 21.54
N TYR A 159 -4.46 14.82 21.99
CA TYR A 159 -3.89 13.71 21.20
C TYR A 159 -4.54 13.61 19.81
N LEU A 160 -5.88 13.68 19.74
CA LEU A 160 -6.59 13.69 18.46
C LEU A 160 -6.25 14.94 17.63
N ARG A 161 -6.07 16.10 18.25
CA ARG A 161 -5.61 17.33 17.57
C ARG A 161 -4.22 17.16 16.96
N GLN A 162 -3.27 16.57 17.68
CA GLN A 162 -1.92 16.35 17.18
C GLN A 162 -1.89 15.38 15.98
N ARG A 163 -2.86 14.46 15.88
CA ARG A 163 -2.92 13.48 14.78
C ARG A 163 -3.77 13.90 13.60
N TYR A 164 -4.92 14.50 13.86
CA TYR A 164 -5.95 14.75 12.85
C TYR A 164 -6.18 16.25 12.60
N GLY A 165 -5.53 17.13 13.34
CA GLY A 165 -5.76 18.58 13.27
C GLY A 165 -7.15 18.95 13.79
N ASN A 166 -7.99 19.53 12.93
CA ASN A 166 -9.38 19.83 13.27
C ASN A 166 -10.27 18.57 13.25
N TRP A 167 -10.01 17.66 14.21
CA TRP A 167 -10.60 16.32 14.27
C TRP A 167 -12.12 16.31 14.49
N LYS A 168 -12.69 17.42 14.99
CA LYS A 168 -14.13 17.59 15.20
C LYS A 168 -14.89 17.67 13.88
N ILE A 169 -14.23 18.11 12.80
CA ILE A 169 -14.82 18.10 11.45
C ILE A 169 -14.59 16.74 10.80
N HIS A 170 -15.65 16.16 10.27
CA HIS A 170 -15.54 14.91 9.50
C HIS A 170 -14.88 15.19 8.15
N LYS A 171 -13.65 14.69 7.96
CA LYS A 171 -12.93 14.71 6.68
C LYS A 171 -12.96 13.32 6.05
N TYR A 172 -13.60 13.19 4.89
CA TYR A 172 -13.62 11.94 4.13
C TYR A 172 -13.52 12.25 2.62
N PRO A 173 -12.63 11.57 1.87
CA PRO A 173 -11.67 10.57 2.33
C PRO A 173 -10.54 11.17 3.21
N TRP A 174 -10.01 10.37 4.15
CA TRP A 174 -8.81 10.71 4.93
C TRP A 174 -7.78 9.58 4.82
N PHE A 175 -6.53 9.91 4.49
CA PHE A 175 -5.45 8.94 4.32
C PHE A 175 -4.37 9.12 5.37
N ALA A 176 -4.29 8.12 6.25
CA ALA A 176 -3.32 8.10 7.33
C ALA A 176 -1.85 8.26 6.91
N ARG A 177 -1.51 8.01 5.64
CA ARG A 177 -0.11 8.10 5.14
C ARG A 177 0.19 9.42 4.41
N ILE A 178 -0.76 10.35 4.37
CA ILE A 178 -0.63 11.66 3.72
C ILE A 178 -1.08 12.78 4.65
N GLU A 179 -2.18 12.58 5.36
CA GLU A 179 -2.92 13.62 6.07
C GLU A 179 -2.82 13.53 7.60
N ASP A 180 -2.05 12.56 8.09
CA ASP A 180 -1.83 12.37 9.52
C ASP A 180 -0.71 13.27 9.99
N LEU A 181 -1.05 14.20 10.89
CA LEU A 181 -0.13 15.20 11.41
C LEU A 181 0.91 14.62 12.38
N SER A 182 0.79 13.34 12.74
CA SER A 182 1.87 12.62 13.44
C SER A 182 2.97 12.10 12.52
N ILE A 183 2.82 12.20 11.20
CA ILE A 183 3.90 11.88 10.26
C ILE A 183 5.05 12.86 10.51
N ILE A 184 6.25 12.32 10.65
CA ILE A 184 7.43 13.14 10.91
C ILE A 184 7.82 13.98 9.69
N ASP A 185 8.40 15.15 9.95
CA ASP A 185 8.81 16.10 8.92
C ASP A 185 9.93 15.55 8.04
N ASP A 186 9.97 16.00 6.78
CA ASP A 186 10.93 15.52 5.78
C ASP A 186 12.38 15.80 6.19
N ASP A 187 12.64 16.88 6.92
CA ASP A 187 13.98 17.21 7.40
C ASP A 187 14.44 16.26 8.50
N ILE A 188 13.53 15.78 9.36
CA ILE A 188 13.83 14.74 10.34
C ILE A 188 14.09 13.42 9.58
N ILE A 189 13.25 13.06 8.60
CA ILE A 189 13.41 11.83 7.81
C ILE A 189 14.80 11.72 7.18
N LYS A 190 15.30 12.80 6.59
CA LYS A 190 16.62 12.84 5.95
C LYS A 190 17.77 12.52 6.91
N THR A 191 17.61 12.80 8.21
CA THR A 191 18.62 12.48 9.24
C THR A 191 18.57 11.02 9.69
N ILE A 192 17.51 10.27 9.37
CA ILE A 192 17.32 8.89 9.84
C ILE A 192 18.01 7.91 8.88
N PRO A 193 18.89 7.01 9.39
CA PRO A 193 19.55 6.02 8.57
C PRO A 193 18.59 5.13 7.78
N HIS A 194 19.03 4.74 6.58
CA HIS A 194 18.31 3.80 5.74
C HIS A 194 18.44 2.37 6.26
N LYS A 195 17.34 1.62 6.15
CA LYS A 195 17.26 0.19 6.45
C LYS A 195 16.75 -0.57 5.23
N LYS A 196 17.37 -1.70 4.92
CA LYS A 196 16.94 -2.58 3.84
C LYS A 196 15.58 -3.22 4.13
N ILE A 197 14.65 -3.13 3.18
CA ILE A 197 13.37 -3.84 3.25
C ILE A 197 13.54 -5.27 2.71
N LEU A 198 13.42 -6.25 3.60
CA LEU A 198 13.42 -7.67 3.20
C LEU A 198 12.07 -8.05 2.60
N ARG A 199 12.08 -8.53 1.36
CA ARG A 199 10.90 -9.09 0.69
C ARG A 199 11.13 -10.57 0.41
N PRO A 200 10.23 -11.47 0.85
CA PRO A 200 10.35 -12.88 0.50
C PRO A 200 10.25 -13.04 -1.02
N LYS A 201 11.25 -13.69 -1.62
CA LYS A 201 11.23 -14.05 -3.05
C LYS A 201 10.31 -15.26 -3.23
N THR A 202 9.24 -15.10 -4.00
CA THR A 202 8.22 -16.16 -4.20
C THR A 202 8.31 -16.86 -5.56
N LYS A 203 9.03 -16.27 -6.52
CA LYS A 203 9.17 -16.77 -7.90
C LYS A 203 10.64 -16.72 -8.34
N LYS A 204 11.01 -17.61 -9.27
CA LYS A 204 12.33 -17.56 -9.93
C LYS A 204 12.38 -16.33 -10.84
N ARG A 205 13.36 -15.45 -10.61
CA ARG A 205 13.59 -14.28 -11.46
C ARG A 205 14.51 -14.68 -12.61
N ILE A 206 13.97 -14.58 -13.82
CA ILE A 206 14.78 -14.55 -15.03
C ILE A 206 15.43 -13.16 -15.16
N LYS A 207 16.28 -13.02 -16.17
CA LYS A 207 16.80 -11.73 -16.61
C LYS A 207 16.47 -11.61 -18.10
N LEU A 208 16.15 -10.41 -18.56
CA LEU A 208 15.84 -10.11 -19.97
C LEU A 208 17.13 -10.05 -20.81
N HIS A 209 17.83 -11.17 -20.91
CA HIS A 209 18.94 -11.38 -21.83
C HIS A 209 18.70 -12.62 -22.70
N ASP A 210 19.50 -12.77 -23.76
CA ASP A 210 19.42 -13.86 -24.73
C ASP A 210 17.97 -14.06 -25.24
N HIS A 211 17.55 -15.31 -25.38
CA HIS A 211 16.22 -15.68 -25.88
C HIS A 211 15.05 -15.09 -25.06
N TYR A 212 15.23 -14.69 -23.80
CA TYR A 212 14.15 -14.08 -23.01
C TYR A 212 13.84 -12.66 -23.48
N LEU A 213 14.85 -11.90 -23.93
CA LEU A 213 14.67 -10.56 -24.45
C LEU A 213 13.75 -10.57 -25.68
N ASP A 214 14.09 -11.40 -26.67
CA ASP A 214 13.30 -11.49 -27.91
C ASP A 214 11.89 -12.01 -27.67
N ARG A 215 11.73 -12.96 -26.75
CA ARG A 215 10.40 -13.47 -26.37
C ARG A 215 9.56 -12.37 -25.72
N MET A 216 10.16 -11.56 -24.86
CA MET A 216 9.46 -10.47 -24.19
C MET A 216 9.05 -9.38 -25.18
N LYS A 217 9.95 -9.00 -26.12
CA LYS A 217 9.64 -8.06 -27.21
C LYS A 217 8.46 -8.56 -28.06
N ARG A 218 8.48 -9.83 -28.48
CA ARG A 218 7.36 -10.44 -29.22
C ARG A 218 6.05 -10.42 -28.43
N MET A 219 6.10 -10.78 -27.14
CA MET A 219 4.92 -10.76 -26.28
C MET A 219 4.35 -9.35 -26.09
N LEU A 220 5.22 -8.34 -25.99
CA LEU A 220 4.83 -6.94 -25.94
C LEU A 220 4.13 -6.55 -27.25
N PHE A 221 4.76 -6.78 -28.41
CA PHE A 221 4.17 -6.40 -29.70
C PHE A 221 2.84 -7.09 -30.00
N ASP A 222 2.71 -8.38 -29.73
CA ASP A 222 1.41 -9.07 -29.86
C ASP A 222 0.33 -8.42 -28.97
N SER A 223 0.72 -8.00 -27.76
CA SER A 223 -0.21 -7.33 -26.83
C SER A 223 -0.58 -5.93 -27.34
N LEU A 224 0.38 -5.18 -27.90
CA LEU A 224 0.15 -3.86 -28.48
C LEU A 224 -0.75 -3.95 -29.73
N ASP A 225 -0.60 -4.97 -30.57
CA ASP A 225 -1.51 -5.22 -31.72
C ASP A 225 -2.96 -5.37 -31.26
N ILE A 226 -3.18 -6.12 -30.18
CA ILE A 226 -4.51 -6.27 -29.58
C ILE A 226 -4.98 -4.92 -29.01
N PHE A 227 -4.11 -4.18 -28.33
CA PHE A 227 -4.47 -2.89 -27.76
C PHE A 227 -4.91 -1.90 -28.84
N GLU A 228 -4.17 -1.79 -29.94
CA GLU A 228 -4.46 -0.90 -31.06
C GLU A 228 -5.75 -1.32 -31.78
N LYS A 229 -5.90 -2.61 -32.09
CA LYS A 229 -7.09 -3.16 -32.73
C LYS A 229 -8.38 -2.91 -31.96
N TYR A 230 -8.31 -2.86 -30.63
CA TYR A 230 -9.47 -2.66 -29.75
C TYR A 230 -9.50 -1.28 -29.08
N SER A 231 -8.74 -0.32 -29.60
CA SER A 231 -8.70 1.07 -29.11
C SER A 231 -8.49 1.17 -27.59
N ILE A 232 -7.56 0.38 -27.07
CA ILE A 232 -7.10 0.39 -25.69
C ILE A 232 -6.06 1.50 -25.55
N LYS A 233 -6.32 2.48 -24.68
CA LYS A 233 -5.34 3.55 -24.41
C LYS A 233 -4.25 2.99 -23.49
N TYR A 234 -3.03 2.93 -24.02
CA TYR A 234 -1.83 2.42 -23.34
C TYR A 234 -0.65 3.38 -23.52
N TRP A 235 0.37 3.22 -22.67
CA TRP A 235 1.70 3.82 -22.85
C TRP A 235 2.76 2.91 -22.22
N ILE A 236 3.97 2.93 -22.74
CA ILE A 236 5.10 2.24 -22.12
C ILE A 236 5.46 2.95 -20.80
N ASP A 237 5.77 2.19 -19.76
CA ASP A 237 5.85 2.73 -18.39
C ASP A 237 7.02 2.13 -17.58
N ASP A 238 7.19 2.65 -16.36
CA ASP A 238 8.11 2.13 -15.33
C ASP A 238 9.52 1.78 -15.90
N GLY A 239 10.07 0.60 -15.59
CA GLY A 239 11.43 0.22 -15.98
C GLY A 239 11.56 0.02 -17.49
N THR A 240 10.46 -0.35 -18.16
CA THR A 240 10.42 -0.51 -19.62
C THR A 240 10.63 0.81 -20.34
N LEU A 241 9.90 1.87 -19.93
CA LEU A 241 10.08 3.19 -20.50
C LEU A 241 11.49 3.73 -20.22
N LEU A 242 11.97 3.56 -19.00
CA LEU A 242 13.31 3.99 -18.61
C LEU A 242 14.39 3.33 -19.49
N GLY A 243 14.33 2.01 -19.67
CA GLY A 243 15.25 1.27 -20.54
C GLY A 243 15.18 1.78 -21.98
N ILE A 244 13.99 1.85 -22.58
CA ILE A 244 13.85 2.27 -23.97
C ILE A 244 14.41 3.69 -24.20
N ILE A 245 14.14 4.63 -23.29
CA ILE A 245 14.59 6.02 -23.45
C ILE A 245 16.09 6.18 -23.15
N ARG A 246 16.61 5.53 -22.10
CA ARG A 246 18.00 5.70 -21.67
C ARG A 246 18.98 4.81 -22.43
N ASP A 247 18.62 3.54 -22.56
CA ASP A 247 19.50 2.46 -23.01
C ASP A 247 19.16 2.04 -24.46
N GLY A 248 18.06 2.53 -25.02
CA GLY A 248 17.56 2.18 -26.36
C GLY A 248 16.83 0.83 -26.42
N ASP A 249 16.76 0.10 -25.31
CA ASP A 249 16.17 -1.23 -25.23
C ASP A 249 15.70 -1.57 -23.80
N LEU A 250 15.04 -2.72 -23.63
CA LEU A 250 14.67 -3.24 -22.32
C LEU A 250 15.90 -3.45 -21.44
N ILE A 251 15.77 -3.16 -20.14
CA ILE A 251 16.87 -3.29 -19.18
C ILE A 251 17.27 -4.77 -19.03
N PRO A 252 18.54 -5.17 -19.32
CA PRO A 252 18.90 -6.59 -19.41
C PRO A 252 18.78 -7.40 -18.12
N TRP A 253 18.77 -6.73 -16.97
CA TRP A 253 18.62 -7.36 -15.65
C TRP A 253 17.19 -7.28 -15.08
N ASP A 254 16.25 -6.69 -15.81
CA ASP A 254 14.83 -6.76 -15.50
C ASP A 254 14.25 -8.13 -15.85
N HIS A 255 12.99 -8.36 -15.50
CA HIS A 255 12.33 -9.66 -15.60
C HIS A 255 10.91 -9.60 -16.18
N ASP A 256 10.40 -8.40 -16.38
CA ASP A 256 9.06 -8.11 -16.87
C ASP A 256 9.08 -6.86 -17.75
N VAL A 257 7.93 -6.60 -18.37
CA VAL A 257 7.65 -5.37 -19.08
C VAL A 257 6.45 -4.69 -18.44
N ASP A 258 6.54 -3.38 -18.30
CA ASP A 258 5.55 -2.54 -17.65
C ASP A 258 4.86 -1.65 -18.68
N VAL A 259 3.54 -1.70 -18.69
CA VAL A 259 2.69 -0.87 -19.57
C VAL A 259 1.63 -0.20 -18.71
N GLY A 260 1.48 1.11 -18.85
CA GLY A 260 0.39 1.83 -18.22
C GLY A 260 -0.86 1.79 -19.09
N ILE A 261 -2.02 1.64 -18.44
CA ILE A 261 -3.32 1.70 -19.10
C ILE A 261 -4.27 2.60 -18.30
N SER A 262 -5.22 3.21 -19.00
CA SER A 262 -6.25 4.00 -18.33
C SER A 262 -7.24 3.13 -17.55
N GLY A 263 -7.88 3.71 -16.53
CA GLY A 263 -8.93 3.04 -15.76
C GLY A 263 -10.08 2.48 -16.61
N GLU A 264 -10.46 3.21 -17.66
CA GLU A 264 -11.47 2.83 -18.64
C GLU A 264 -11.01 1.64 -19.48
N SER A 265 -9.74 1.64 -19.87
CA SER A 265 -9.11 0.60 -20.69
C SER A 265 -9.01 -0.73 -19.94
N ALA A 266 -8.83 -0.70 -18.61
CA ALA A 266 -8.79 -1.92 -17.80
C ALA A 266 -10.07 -2.77 -17.93
N SER A 267 -11.25 -2.14 -17.95
CA SER A 267 -12.52 -2.86 -18.13
C SER A 267 -12.64 -3.48 -19.52
N LYS A 268 -12.16 -2.78 -20.56
CA LYS A 268 -12.13 -3.28 -21.94
C LYS A 268 -11.22 -4.49 -22.09
N ILE A 269 -10.00 -4.45 -21.55
CA ILE A 269 -9.06 -5.59 -21.60
C ILE A 269 -9.70 -6.84 -20.97
N ILE A 270 -10.39 -6.67 -19.83
CA ILE A 270 -11.09 -7.78 -19.18
C ILE A 270 -12.20 -8.35 -20.06
N SER A 271 -12.93 -7.54 -20.82
CA SER A 271 -14.00 -8.06 -21.70
C SER A 271 -13.46 -8.78 -22.95
N ILE A 272 -12.26 -8.40 -23.43
CA ILE A 272 -11.61 -9.02 -24.60
C ILE A 272 -10.54 -10.05 -24.22
N TRP A 273 -10.54 -10.56 -22.99
CA TRP A 273 -9.49 -11.48 -22.48
C TRP A 273 -9.25 -12.69 -23.39
N TYR A 274 -10.29 -13.20 -24.06
CA TYR A 274 -10.24 -14.36 -24.95
C TYR A 274 -9.44 -14.10 -26.24
N LYS A 275 -9.17 -12.83 -26.59
CA LYS A 275 -8.30 -12.46 -27.73
C LYS A 275 -6.82 -12.71 -27.46
N PHE A 276 -6.45 -12.81 -26.18
CA PHE A 276 -5.09 -13.18 -25.76
C PHE A 276 -4.90 -14.70 -25.77
N PHE A 277 -5.97 -15.48 -25.68
CA PHE A 277 -5.96 -16.94 -25.65
C PHE A 277 -5.81 -17.52 -27.08
N PRO A 278 -5.11 -18.66 -27.29
CA PRO A 278 -4.45 -19.52 -26.28
C PRO A 278 -3.02 -19.09 -25.91
N LYS A 279 -2.44 -18.12 -26.62
CA LYS A 279 -1.03 -17.75 -26.48
C LYS A 279 -0.71 -17.19 -25.09
N TYR A 280 -1.63 -16.40 -24.53
CA TYR A 280 -1.48 -15.69 -23.27
C TYR A 280 -2.69 -15.85 -22.36
N ILE A 281 -2.46 -15.72 -21.06
CA ILE A 281 -3.44 -15.74 -19.99
C ILE A 281 -3.49 -14.35 -19.36
N ILE A 282 -4.72 -13.86 -19.15
CA ILE A 282 -4.98 -12.60 -18.47
C ILE A 282 -5.33 -12.86 -17.00
N ARG A 283 -4.68 -12.14 -16.09
CA ARG A 283 -4.95 -12.21 -14.66
C ARG A 283 -5.16 -10.83 -14.05
N LYS A 284 -6.39 -10.56 -13.64
CA LYS A 284 -6.76 -9.33 -12.94
C LYS A 284 -6.26 -9.33 -11.50
N ARG A 285 -5.64 -8.24 -11.07
CA ARG A 285 -5.32 -7.96 -9.66
C ARG A 285 -6.20 -6.83 -9.14
N PRO A 286 -7.27 -7.12 -8.39
CA PRO A 286 -8.13 -6.08 -7.83
C PRO A 286 -7.47 -5.39 -6.63
N LYS A 287 -7.85 -4.14 -6.40
CA LYS A 287 -7.55 -3.41 -5.17
C LYS A 287 -8.69 -2.42 -4.92
N ASN A 288 -9.37 -2.58 -3.80
CA ASN A 288 -10.26 -1.53 -3.31
C ASN A 288 -9.43 -0.50 -2.56
N ASN A 289 -9.51 0.75 -2.99
CA ASN A 289 -8.88 1.88 -2.32
C ASN A 289 -9.75 3.11 -2.57
N ILE A 290 -10.14 3.80 -1.50
CA ILE A 290 -10.97 5.00 -1.54
C ILE A 290 -10.36 6.14 -2.39
N TRP A 291 -9.04 6.15 -2.56
CA TRP A 291 -8.32 7.15 -3.35
C TRP A 291 -8.23 6.84 -4.84
N LEU A 292 -8.66 5.64 -5.24
CA LEU A 292 -8.76 5.25 -6.63
C LEU A 292 -10.24 5.24 -7.06
N PRO A 293 -10.59 5.91 -8.17
CA PRO A 293 -11.92 5.81 -8.77
C PRO A 293 -12.35 4.38 -9.13
N GLY A 294 -11.40 3.48 -9.39
CA GLY A 294 -11.69 2.09 -9.78
C GLY A 294 -11.10 1.02 -8.87
N LYS A 295 -11.54 -0.22 -9.12
CA LYS A 295 -11.26 -1.39 -8.28
C LYS A 295 -10.14 -2.29 -8.81
N THR A 296 -9.54 -1.96 -9.95
CA THR A 296 -8.48 -2.78 -10.58
C THR A 296 -7.14 -2.11 -10.36
N ARG A 297 -6.16 -2.83 -9.82
CA ARG A 297 -4.81 -2.30 -9.62
C ARG A 297 -3.92 -2.53 -10.82
N SER A 298 -3.83 -3.80 -11.23
CA SER A 298 -3.07 -4.18 -12.41
C SER A 298 -3.72 -5.37 -13.09
N ILE A 299 -3.34 -5.60 -14.35
CA ILE A 299 -3.70 -6.78 -15.12
C ILE A 299 -2.39 -7.40 -15.58
N ILE A 300 -2.22 -8.70 -15.38
CA ILE A 300 -1.03 -9.40 -15.84
C ILE A 300 -1.36 -10.17 -17.11
N ILE A 301 -0.49 -10.03 -18.10
CA ILE A 301 -0.43 -10.91 -19.26
C ILE A 301 0.75 -11.85 -19.01
N GLU A 302 0.49 -13.15 -18.94
CA GLU A 302 1.51 -14.18 -18.73
C GLU A 302 1.24 -15.36 -19.69
N THR A 303 2.27 -16.05 -20.13
CA THR A 303 2.12 -17.27 -20.93
C THR A 303 1.73 -18.46 -20.04
N PRO A 304 1.01 -19.47 -20.57
CA PRO A 304 0.64 -20.66 -19.79
C PRO A 304 1.83 -21.42 -19.19
N TRP A 305 2.93 -21.53 -19.95
CA TRP A 305 4.10 -22.33 -19.57
C TRP A 305 4.91 -21.68 -18.44
N GLU A 306 5.19 -20.38 -18.53
CA GLU A 306 5.91 -19.63 -17.49
C GLU A 306 5.11 -19.52 -16.20
N LYS A 307 3.77 -19.47 -16.30
CA LYS A 307 2.88 -19.57 -15.15
C LYS A 307 3.03 -20.92 -14.44
N LEU A 308 3.05 -22.03 -15.19
CA LEU A 308 3.25 -23.37 -14.66
C LEU A 308 4.62 -23.49 -13.95
N LEU A 309 5.67 -22.95 -14.56
CA LEU A 309 7.04 -22.96 -14.02
C LEU A 309 7.29 -21.94 -12.89
N LYS A 310 6.29 -21.11 -12.56
CA LYS A 310 6.40 -20.07 -11.52
C LYS A 310 7.60 -19.13 -11.74
N ILE A 311 7.89 -18.80 -12.99
CA ILE A 311 8.90 -17.79 -13.31
C ILE A 311 8.26 -16.40 -13.39
N ASN A 312 9.08 -15.37 -13.16
CA ASN A 312 8.72 -13.98 -13.35
C ASN A 312 9.01 -13.60 -14.81
N PHE A 313 8.07 -13.90 -15.70
CA PHE A 313 8.11 -13.50 -17.11
C PHE A 313 6.68 -13.15 -17.51
N HIS A 314 6.38 -11.86 -17.55
CA HIS A 314 5.04 -11.34 -17.77
C HIS A 314 5.08 -9.88 -18.22
N ILE A 315 3.96 -9.39 -18.74
CA ILE A 315 3.68 -7.95 -18.87
C ILE A 315 2.76 -7.55 -17.71
N ASP A 316 3.15 -6.57 -16.89
CA ASP A 316 2.29 -5.98 -15.86
C ASP A 316 1.65 -4.70 -16.43
N LEU A 317 0.32 -4.71 -16.53
CA LEU A 317 -0.45 -3.56 -16.96
C LEU A 317 -0.88 -2.76 -15.72
N PHE A 318 -0.23 -1.62 -15.47
CA PHE A 318 -0.59 -0.74 -14.36
C PHE A 318 -1.80 0.12 -14.70
N VAL A 319 -2.88 -0.04 -13.93
CA VAL A 319 -4.10 0.74 -14.14
C VAL A 319 -3.95 2.10 -13.46
N LYS A 320 -3.90 3.17 -14.26
CA LYS A 320 -3.84 4.55 -13.77
C LYS A 320 -5.18 5.24 -13.98
N TYR A 321 -5.72 5.79 -12.90
CA TYR A 321 -7.01 6.44 -12.87
C TYR A 321 -6.85 7.95 -12.85
N LYS A 322 -7.57 8.64 -13.73
CA LYS A 322 -7.68 10.10 -13.69
C LYS A 322 -8.45 10.53 -12.44
N ALA A 323 -7.87 11.42 -11.65
CA ALA A 323 -8.43 11.93 -10.39
C ALA A 323 -8.03 13.39 -10.18
N ASP A 324 -8.96 14.31 -10.41
CA ASP A 324 -8.75 15.77 -10.31
C ASP A 324 -7.59 16.23 -11.22
N ARG A 325 -6.54 16.85 -10.68
CA ARG A 325 -5.36 17.30 -11.42
C ARG A 325 -4.32 16.21 -11.69
N PHE A 326 -4.52 14.99 -11.16
CA PHE A 326 -3.54 13.92 -11.22
C PHE A 326 -4.08 12.66 -11.91
N TYR A 327 -3.19 11.79 -12.36
CA TYR A 327 -3.46 10.36 -12.43
C TYR A 327 -2.96 9.68 -11.15
N ARG A 328 -3.69 8.68 -10.66
CA ARG A 328 -3.38 7.93 -9.44
C ARG A 328 -3.38 6.43 -9.69
N TRP A 329 -2.46 5.71 -9.06
CA TRP A 329 -2.39 4.25 -9.11
C TRP A 329 -1.74 3.68 -7.85
N ILE A 330 -1.86 2.36 -7.66
CA ILE A 330 -1.14 1.65 -6.60
C ILE A 330 -0.07 0.76 -7.24
N ASP A 331 1.18 1.10 -7.03
CA ASP A 331 2.30 0.23 -7.37
C ASP A 331 3.22 0.01 -6.17
N SER A 332 3.82 -1.18 -6.09
CA SER A 332 4.76 -1.58 -5.05
C SER A 332 4.22 -1.37 -3.63
N GLY A 333 2.89 -1.29 -3.49
CA GLY A 333 2.21 -1.02 -2.23
C GLY A 333 2.04 0.46 -1.86
N ALA A 334 2.62 1.41 -2.60
CA ALA A 334 2.43 2.85 -2.42
C ALA A 334 1.26 3.37 -3.26
N LEU A 335 0.58 4.40 -2.76
CA LEU A 335 -0.19 5.32 -3.58
C LEU A 335 0.75 6.22 -4.35
N LYS A 336 0.65 6.18 -5.67
CA LYS A 336 1.41 7.04 -6.57
C LYS A 336 0.47 8.02 -7.26
N HIS A 337 0.98 9.21 -7.57
CA HIS A 337 0.29 10.21 -8.36
C HIS A 337 1.26 11.00 -9.21
N ILE A 338 0.77 11.50 -10.35
CA ILE A 338 1.52 12.41 -11.20
C ILE A 338 0.53 13.31 -11.95
N ASP A 339 0.99 14.48 -12.37
CA ASP A 339 0.14 15.45 -13.08
C ASP A 339 -0.50 14.84 -14.32
N ARG A 340 -1.75 15.21 -14.61
CA ARG A 340 -2.48 14.68 -15.77
C ARG A 340 -1.83 15.04 -17.11
N LYS A 341 -1.01 16.10 -17.18
CA LYS A 341 -0.33 16.51 -18.42
C LYS A 341 0.49 15.40 -19.07
N PHE A 342 1.01 14.44 -18.29
CA PHE A 342 1.84 13.34 -18.78
C PHE A 342 1.04 12.23 -19.49
N TYR A 343 -0.27 12.10 -19.24
CA TYR A 343 -1.10 11.01 -19.78
C TYR A 343 -2.36 11.44 -20.51
N ASP A 344 -2.81 12.69 -20.35
CA ASP A 344 -3.97 13.19 -21.08
C ASP A 344 -3.72 13.13 -22.58
N ASN A 345 -2.58 13.66 -22.99
CA ASN A 345 -1.97 13.46 -24.29
C ASN A 345 -0.76 12.56 -24.10
N LEU A 346 -0.49 11.72 -25.10
CA LEU A 346 0.65 10.82 -25.11
C LEU A 346 1.51 11.19 -26.31
N ASP A 347 2.82 11.15 -26.12
CA ASP A 347 3.77 11.26 -27.21
C ASP A 347 4.00 9.86 -27.81
N SER A 348 4.78 9.80 -28.88
CA SER A 348 5.11 8.55 -29.54
C SER A 348 6.54 8.55 -30.02
N ILE A 349 7.19 7.40 -29.91
CA ILE A 349 8.53 7.16 -30.46
C ILE A 349 8.52 5.91 -31.33
N THR A 350 9.53 5.77 -32.18
CA THR A 350 9.77 4.52 -32.91
C THR A 350 10.80 3.70 -32.15
N TRP A 351 10.46 2.47 -31.81
CA TRP A 351 11.34 1.50 -31.17
C TRP A 351 11.17 0.15 -31.86
N GLU A 352 12.27 -0.50 -32.26
CA GLU A 352 12.25 -1.76 -33.02
C GLU A 352 11.39 -1.69 -34.30
N GLY A 353 11.43 -0.56 -35.00
CA GLY A 353 10.64 -0.31 -36.21
C GLY A 353 9.13 -0.11 -35.98
N ARG A 354 8.66 -0.11 -34.72
CA ARG A 354 7.26 0.09 -34.34
C ARG A 354 7.06 1.42 -33.64
N LYS A 355 5.98 2.13 -33.97
CA LYS A 355 5.53 3.30 -33.21
C LYS A 355 4.88 2.85 -31.90
N ILE A 356 5.38 3.33 -30.76
CA ILE A 356 4.86 3.04 -29.43
C ILE A 356 4.45 4.33 -28.72
N SER A 357 3.41 4.26 -27.89
CA SER A 357 2.93 5.39 -27.08
C SER A 357 3.74 5.53 -25.79
N ILE A 358 4.10 6.75 -25.42
CA ILE A 358 4.83 7.07 -24.19
C ILE A 358 4.19 8.27 -23.47
N PRO A 359 4.46 8.49 -22.18
CA PRO A 359 4.02 9.70 -21.50
C PRO A 359 4.56 10.96 -22.19
N SER A 360 3.71 11.99 -22.34
CA SER A 360 4.18 13.27 -22.90
C SER A 360 5.22 13.92 -22.00
N HIS A 361 6.16 14.69 -22.56
CA HIS A 361 7.27 15.28 -21.80
C HIS A 361 8.11 14.23 -21.06
N VAL A 362 8.47 13.14 -21.76
CA VAL A 362 9.10 11.94 -21.18
C VAL A 362 10.34 12.22 -20.32
N GLU A 363 11.15 13.19 -20.71
CA GLU A 363 12.32 13.66 -19.97
C GLU A 363 11.98 14.19 -18.56
N GLU A 364 10.95 15.04 -18.49
CA GLU A 364 10.42 15.56 -17.23
C GLU A 364 9.75 14.44 -16.41
N TYR A 365 8.99 13.57 -17.09
CA TYR A 365 8.35 12.41 -16.46
C TYR A 365 9.38 11.51 -15.75
N LEU A 366 10.45 11.13 -16.44
CA LEU A 366 11.51 10.28 -15.89
C LEU A 366 12.28 11.01 -14.78
N SER A 367 12.49 12.32 -14.90
CA SER A 367 13.13 13.13 -13.84
C SER A 367 12.32 13.16 -12.55
N ILE A 368 10.99 13.27 -12.63
CA ILE A 368 10.10 13.19 -11.46
C ILE A 368 10.13 11.79 -10.86
N ARG A 369 10.06 10.74 -11.70
CA ARG A 369 10.00 9.35 -11.27
C ARG A 369 11.29 8.88 -10.57
N TYR A 370 12.44 9.23 -11.13
CA TYR A 370 13.72 8.56 -10.85
C TYR A 370 14.86 9.54 -10.49
N GLY A 371 14.63 10.85 -10.50
CA GLY A 371 15.68 11.84 -10.28
C GLY A 371 16.69 11.86 -11.43
N ASN A 372 17.98 11.61 -11.15
CA ASN A 372 19.05 11.57 -12.16
C ASN A 372 19.03 10.25 -12.95
N TRP A 373 17.95 10.02 -13.68
CA TRP A 373 17.61 8.75 -14.31
C TRP A 373 18.58 8.30 -15.40
N ARG A 374 19.35 9.22 -15.97
CA ARG A 374 20.39 8.95 -16.97
C ARG A 374 21.54 8.11 -16.42
N ILE A 375 21.75 8.13 -15.10
CA ILE A 375 22.73 7.28 -14.44
C ILE A 375 21.99 6.05 -13.90
N PRO A 376 22.33 4.82 -14.32
CA PRO A 376 21.68 3.62 -13.84
C PRO A 376 21.87 3.43 -12.32
N ASP A 377 20.77 3.33 -11.58
CA ASP A 377 20.77 2.92 -10.18
C ASP A 377 20.20 1.51 -10.03
N ARG A 378 21.06 0.55 -9.68
CA ARG A 378 20.68 -0.85 -9.46
C ARG A 378 20.04 -1.10 -8.09
N ASN A 379 20.10 -0.13 -7.18
CA ASN A 379 19.54 -0.22 -5.84
C ASN A 379 18.18 0.45 -5.71
N PHE A 380 17.68 1.09 -6.77
CA PHE A 380 16.38 1.74 -6.81
C PHE A 380 15.25 0.80 -6.36
N ASP A 381 14.56 1.16 -5.28
CA ASP A 381 13.34 0.51 -4.81
C ASP A 381 12.13 1.38 -5.23
N PRO A 382 11.29 0.93 -6.18
CA PRO A 382 10.12 1.70 -6.68
C PRO A 382 9.05 1.95 -5.61
N SER A 383 9.27 1.43 -4.40
CA SER A 383 8.42 1.58 -3.24
C SER A 383 8.92 2.61 -2.23
N LEU A 384 10.17 3.07 -2.38
CA LEU A 384 10.82 4.07 -1.53
C LEU A 384 11.30 5.26 -2.35
N ASP A 385 11.92 5.01 -3.50
CA ASP A 385 12.70 6.02 -4.23
C ASP A 385 11.93 6.68 -5.37
N ASP A 386 10.74 6.17 -5.70
CA ASP A 386 9.91 6.70 -6.79
C ASP A 386 9.29 8.05 -6.40
N GLY A 387 9.69 9.12 -7.09
CA GLY A 387 9.24 10.49 -6.81
C GLY A 387 7.75 10.75 -7.09
N THR A 388 7.03 9.77 -7.65
CA THR A 388 5.56 9.83 -7.76
C THR A 388 4.82 9.29 -6.54
N ILE A 389 5.51 8.78 -5.52
CA ILE A 389 4.84 8.32 -4.29
C ILE A 389 4.18 9.52 -3.60
N ALA A 390 2.86 9.42 -3.40
CA ALA A 390 2.07 10.46 -2.74
C ALA A 390 2.13 10.39 -1.21
N GLU A 391 2.50 9.24 -0.66
CA GLU A 391 2.63 8.99 0.78
C GLU A 391 3.83 9.77 1.35
N LYS A 392 3.81 10.08 2.66
CA LYS A 392 4.83 10.89 3.32
C LYS A 392 5.54 10.15 4.46
N GLY A 393 6.71 10.69 4.84
CA GLY A 393 7.43 10.32 6.07
C GLY A 393 8.16 8.99 5.99
N PHE A 394 8.88 8.68 4.92
CA PHE A 394 9.69 7.46 4.81
C PHE A 394 10.94 7.67 3.97
#